data_AF-A0A369W095-F1
#
_entry.id   AF-A0A369W095-F1
#
_cell.length_a   1.000
_cell.length_b   1.000
_cell.length_c   1.000
_cell.angle_alpha   90.00
_cell.angle_beta   90.00
_cell.angle_gamma   90.00
#
_symmetry.space_group_name_H-M   'P 1'
#
loop_
_entity.id
_entity.type
_entity.pdbx_description
1 polymer ?
#
loop_
_entity_poly.entity_id
_entity_poly.type
_entity_poly.pdbx_seq_one_letter_code
_entity_poly.pdbx_strand_id
1 'polypeptide(L)'
;MVYGFLNAFWRHSRQFRTPPGVRSSMATPPIQSVALPRIVDLDALDALREALLDALHAGPVEISAAAVERMSTNGLFMLLSAAETARRAGSELSIVKTSDAVRAAIARLGLAEAFAPLSRDR
;
A
#
# COMPACT_ATOMS: atom_id res chain seq x y z
N MET A 1 -20.76 -3.22 -7.55
CA MET A 1 -20.80 -1.74 -7.39
C MET A 1 -19.64 -1.27 -6.49
N VAL A 2 -18.38 -1.62 -6.79
CA VAL A 2 -17.19 -1.31 -5.94
C VAL A 2 -16.10 -0.55 -6.72
N TYR A 3 -16.24 -0.42 -8.05
CA TYR A 3 -15.23 0.21 -8.91
C TYR A 3 -15.23 1.75 -8.91
N GLY A 4 -16.32 2.40 -8.46
CA GLY A 4 -16.43 3.86 -8.46
C GLY A 4 -15.66 4.56 -7.34
N PHE A 5 -15.47 3.90 -6.20
CA PHE A 5 -14.83 4.48 -5.01
C PHE A 5 -13.29 4.49 -5.14
N LEU A 6 -12.71 3.43 -5.74
CA LEU A 6 -11.26 3.33 -6.00
C LEU A 6 -10.76 4.44 -6.93
N ASN A 7 -11.53 4.76 -7.98
CA ASN A 7 -11.11 5.74 -8.99
C ASN A 7 -11.26 7.19 -8.50
N ALA A 8 -12.04 7.43 -7.44
CA ALA A 8 -12.17 8.75 -6.81
C ALA A 8 -11.02 9.05 -5.85
N PHE A 9 -10.57 8.05 -5.08
CA PHE A 9 -9.44 8.19 -4.15
C PHE A 9 -8.12 8.50 -4.87
N TRP A 10 -7.88 7.91 -6.04
CA TRP A 10 -6.63 8.14 -6.81
C TRP A 10 -6.76 9.16 -7.97
N ARG A 11 -7.90 9.87 -8.09
CA ARG A 11 -8.25 10.67 -9.30
C ARG A 11 -7.33 11.87 -9.59
N HIS A 12 -6.58 12.36 -8.60
CA HIS A 12 -5.63 13.47 -8.80
C HIS A 12 -4.27 13.02 -9.34
N SER A 13 -3.95 11.72 -9.28
CA SER A 13 -2.65 11.15 -9.66
C SER A 13 -2.73 10.45 -11.03
N ARG A 14 -3.01 11.23 -12.09
CA ARG A 14 -3.12 10.77 -13.49
C ARG A 14 -1.76 10.58 -14.20
N GLN A 15 -0.74 10.02 -13.55
CA GLN A 15 0.59 9.90 -14.17
C GLN A 15 1.36 8.59 -13.89
N PHE A 16 0.69 7.43 -13.77
CA PHE A 16 1.37 6.13 -13.95
C PHE A 16 1.67 5.87 -15.43
N ARG A 17 2.45 6.77 -16.07
CA ARG A 17 2.90 6.63 -17.45
C ARG A 17 4.37 6.21 -17.41
N THR A 18 4.66 4.99 -17.81
CA THR A 18 6.03 4.55 -18.09
C THR A 18 6.63 5.42 -19.20
N PRO A 19 7.80 6.06 -19.01
CA PRO A 19 8.48 6.73 -20.10
C PRO A 19 9.00 5.68 -21.11
N PRO A 20 8.77 5.87 -22.43
CA PRO A 20 9.32 4.97 -23.42
C PRO A 20 10.81 5.24 -23.62
N GLY A 21 11.62 4.18 -23.52
CA GLY A 21 12.96 4.16 -24.10
C GLY A 21 14.09 4.59 -23.17
N VAL A 22 14.43 3.74 -22.20
CA VAL A 22 15.82 3.62 -21.75
C VAL A 22 16.16 2.14 -21.66
N ARG A 23 17.02 1.67 -22.57
CA ARG A 23 17.70 0.38 -22.42
C ARG A 23 18.76 0.56 -21.35
N SER A 24 18.38 0.47 -20.08
CA SER A 24 19.30 0.44 -18.94
C SER A 24 19.43 -0.98 -18.43
N SER A 25 20.69 -1.35 -18.18
CA SER A 25 21.12 -2.53 -17.42
C SER A 25 20.16 -2.88 -16.28
N MET A 26 19.92 -4.17 -16.05
CA MET A 26 19.08 -4.71 -14.97
C MET A 26 19.65 -4.32 -13.59
N ALA A 27 19.42 -3.07 -13.17
CA ALA A 27 19.49 -2.67 -11.78
C ALA A 27 18.08 -2.82 -11.23
N THR A 28 17.88 -3.74 -10.28
CA THR A 28 16.62 -3.85 -9.54
C THR A 28 16.39 -2.50 -8.83
N PRO A 29 15.25 -1.82 -9.06
CA PRO A 29 14.96 -0.57 -8.37
C PRO A 29 14.96 -0.79 -6.85
N PRO A 30 15.50 0.15 -6.06
CA PRO A 30 15.57 0.00 -4.61
C PRO A 30 14.17 -0.11 -4.02
N ILE A 31 14.01 -0.95 -3.00
CA ILE A 31 12.75 -1.09 -2.27
C ILE A 31 12.50 0.18 -1.46
N GLN A 32 11.31 0.73 -1.58
CA GLN A 32 10.85 1.92 -0.86
C GLN A 32 10.18 1.48 0.44
N SER A 33 10.66 1.97 1.58
CA SER A 33 10.08 1.63 2.89
C SER A 33 9.12 2.72 3.35
N VAL A 34 7.89 2.33 3.71
CA VAL A 34 6.87 3.22 4.29
C VAL A 34 6.50 2.70 5.67
N ALA A 35 6.74 3.50 6.70
CA ALA A 35 6.31 3.15 8.06
C ALA A 35 4.88 3.65 8.29
N LEU A 36 3.99 2.75 8.71
CA LEU A 36 2.65 3.14 9.15
C LEU A 36 2.73 3.89 10.49
N PRO A 37 1.96 4.97 10.65
CA PRO A 37 1.87 5.68 11.93
C PRO A 37 1.21 4.81 12.99
N ARG A 38 1.37 5.19 14.27
CA ARG A 38 0.77 4.47 15.41
C ARG A 38 -0.75 4.38 15.31
N ILE A 39 -1.40 5.42 14.79
CA ILE A 39 -2.84 5.49 14.60
C ILE A 39 -3.10 5.70 13.11
N VAL A 40 -3.80 4.76 12.49
CA VAL A 40 -4.21 4.80 11.08
C VAL A 40 -5.73 4.95 11.01
N ASP A 41 -6.21 6.18 11.22
CA ASP A 41 -7.60 6.59 11.05
C ASP A 41 -7.73 7.57 9.88
N LEU A 42 -8.91 8.19 9.73
CA LEU A 42 -9.22 9.12 8.65
C LEU A 42 -8.23 10.30 8.58
N ASP A 43 -7.79 10.82 9.73
CA ASP A 43 -6.93 11.99 9.79
C ASP A 43 -5.51 11.66 9.29
N ALA A 44 -5.08 10.40 9.45
CA ALA A 44 -3.80 9.92 8.96
C ALA A 44 -3.80 9.53 7.47
N LEU A 45 -4.97 9.36 6.83
CA LEU A 45 -5.05 8.79 5.48
C LEU A 45 -4.46 9.69 4.41
N ASP A 46 -4.63 11.02 4.52
CA ASP A 46 -4.12 11.94 3.50
C ASP A 46 -2.60 11.89 3.44
N ALA A 47 -1.93 12.01 4.59
CA ALA A 47 -0.47 11.91 4.67
C ALA A 47 0.05 10.53 4.24
N LEU A 48 -0.62 9.45 4.67
CA LEU A 48 -0.23 8.10 4.30
C LEU A 48 -0.43 7.84 2.80
N ARG A 49 -1.48 8.39 2.19
CA ARG A 49 -1.73 8.29 0.76
C ARG A 49 -0.62 8.95 -0.05
N GLU A 50 -0.22 10.17 0.30
CA GLU A 50 0.87 10.87 -0.40
C GLU A 50 2.19 10.09 -0.26
N ALA A 51 2.51 9.59 0.93
CA ALA A 51 3.70 8.76 1.14
C ALA A 51 3.67 7.46 0.29
N LEU A 52 2.51 6.81 0.18
CA LEU A 52 2.35 5.62 -0.65
C LEU A 52 2.43 5.94 -2.14
N LEU A 53 1.90 7.07 -2.58
CA LEU A 53 2.01 7.55 -3.96
C LEU A 53 3.48 7.71 -4.36
N ASP A 54 4.24 8.44 -3.55
CA ASP A 54 5.66 8.71 -3.79
C ASP A 54 6.46 7.40 -3.82
N ALA A 55 6.22 6.51 -2.87
CA ALA A 55 6.88 5.20 -2.82
C ALA A 55 6.53 4.33 -4.04
N LEU A 56 5.26 4.27 -4.44
CA LEU A 56 4.81 3.51 -5.61
C LEU A 56 5.38 4.05 -6.93
N HIS A 57 5.61 5.36 -7.03
CA HIS A 57 6.29 5.94 -8.20
C HIS A 57 7.79 5.62 -8.24
N ALA A 58 8.43 5.48 -7.09
CA ALA A 58 9.87 5.23 -6.99
C ALA A 58 10.26 3.75 -7.17
N GLY A 59 9.38 2.80 -6.82
CA GLY A 59 9.67 1.38 -7.04
C GLY A 59 8.80 0.41 -6.25
N PRO A 60 9.30 -0.83 -6.01
CA PRO A 60 8.67 -1.79 -5.10
C PRO A 60 8.56 -1.22 -3.69
N VAL A 61 7.44 -1.50 -3.00
CA VAL A 61 7.15 -0.90 -1.69
C VAL A 61 7.09 -1.97 -0.60
N GLU A 62 7.73 -1.68 0.53
CA GLU A 62 7.61 -2.44 1.77
C GLU A 62 7.01 -1.56 2.85
N ILE A 63 5.85 -1.96 3.38
CA ILE A 63 5.11 -1.24 4.40
C ILE A 63 5.38 -1.86 5.77
N SER A 64 6.00 -1.10 6.66
CA SER A 64 6.20 -1.53 8.05
C SER A 64 4.97 -1.17 8.90
N ALA A 65 4.29 -2.18 9.41
CA ALA A 65 3.13 -2.04 10.28
C ALA A 65 3.47 -2.16 11.79
N ALA A 66 4.76 -2.11 12.14
CA ALA A 66 5.27 -2.44 13.48
C ALA A 66 4.73 -1.51 14.59
N ALA A 67 4.60 -0.23 14.29
CA ALA A 67 4.21 0.78 15.27
C ALA A 67 2.69 0.91 15.43
N VAL A 68 1.89 0.24 14.60
CA VAL A 68 0.44 0.45 14.54
C VAL A 68 -0.22 -0.12 15.79
N GLU A 69 -0.94 0.74 16.51
CA GLU A 69 -1.76 0.39 17.68
C GLU A 69 -3.24 0.46 17.37
N ARG A 70 -3.63 1.27 16.38
CA ARG A 70 -5.03 1.43 15.96
C ARG A 70 -5.11 1.48 14.44
N MET A 71 -5.95 0.62 13.89
CA MET A 71 -6.17 0.50 12.45
C MET A 71 -7.65 0.65 12.12
N SER A 72 -7.97 1.61 11.25
CA SER A 72 -9.32 1.80 10.73
C SER A 72 -9.61 0.92 9.53
N THR A 73 -10.89 0.64 9.29
CA THR A 73 -11.37 -0.06 8.10
C THR A 73 -10.95 0.65 6.80
N ASN A 74 -10.99 1.99 6.78
CA ASN A 74 -10.60 2.78 5.62
C ASN A 74 -9.10 2.65 5.32
N GLY A 75 -8.26 2.61 6.36
CA GLY A 75 -6.84 2.33 6.21
C GLY A 75 -6.59 0.98 5.54
N LEU A 76 -7.32 -0.07 5.93
CA LEU A 76 -7.15 -1.41 5.35
C LEU A 76 -7.53 -1.44 3.87
N PHE A 77 -8.66 -0.84 3.51
CA PHE A 77 -9.07 -0.74 2.11
C PHE A 77 -8.11 0.13 1.28
N MET A 78 -7.50 1.15 1.88
CA MET A 78 -6.45 1.92 1.22
C MET A 78 -5.22 1.06 0.94
N LEU A 79 -4.75 0.24 1.90
CA LEU A 79 -3.62 -0.66 1.69
C LEU A 79 -3.90 -1.68 0.58
N LEU A 80 -5.09 -2.29 0.56
CA LEU A 80 -5.50 -3.18 -0.53
C LEU A 80 -5.56 -2.46 -1.88
N SER A 81 -6.03 -1.21 -1.89
CA SER A 81 -6.07 -0.38 -3.09
C SER A 81 -4.66 -0.03 -3.58
N ALA A 82 -3.74 0.29 -2.67
CA ALA A 82 -2.34 0.53 -3.01
C ALA A 82 -1.67 -0.72 -3.58
N ALA A 83 -1.97 -1.91 -3.02
CA ALA A 83 -1.47 -3.18 -3.53
C ALA A 83 -1.99 -3.49 -4.94
N GLU A 84 -3.27 -3.21 -5.21
CA GLU A 84 -3.85 -3.32 -6.55
C GLU A 84 -3.16 -2.35 -7.53
N THR A 85 -2.89 -1.11 -7.11
CA THR A 85 -2.17 -0.13 -7.93
C THR A 85 -0.75 -0.60 -8.25
N ALA A 86 0.00 -1.08 -7.25
CA ALA A 86 1.34 -1.65 -7.45
C ALA A 86 1.32 -2.77 -8.49
N ARG A 87 0.40 -3.74 -8.32
CA ARG A 87 0.26 -4.86 -9.26
C ARG A 87 -0.07 -4.42 -10.68
N ARG A 88 -0.98 -3.45 -10.86
CA ARG A 88 -1.32 -2.91 -12.18
C ARG A 88 -0.16 -2.18 -12.84
N ALA A 89 0.71 -1.57 -12.05
CA ALA A 89 1.93 -0.92 -12.51
C ALA A 89 3.10 -1.90 -12.74
N GLY A 90 2.92 -3.20 -12.48
CA GLY A 90 3.99 -4.20 -12.55
C GLY A 90 5.03 -4.09 -11.43
N SER A 91 4.66 -3.43 -10.32
CA SER A 91 5.47 -3.32 -9.11
C SER A 91 4.92 -4.22 -7.98
N GLU A 92 5.73 -4.47 -6.96
CA GLU A 92 5.36 -5.25 -5.79
C GLU A 92 5.09 -4.34 -4.59
N LEU A 93 4.08 -4.68 -3.79
CA LEU A 93 3.83 -4.07 -2.49
C LEU A 93 3.68 -5.18 -1.46
N SER A 94 4.46 -5.10 -0.40
CA SER A 94 4.41 -6.05 0.72
C SER A 94 4.25 -5.32 2.05
N ILE A 95 3.71 -6.03 3.05
CA ILE A 95 3.53 -5.56 4.42
C ILE A 95 4.39 -6.45 5.31
N VAL A 96 5.22 -5.80 6.13
CA VAL A 96 6.14 -6.43 7.07
C VAL A 96 5.89 -5.94 8.48
N LYS A 97 6.35 -6.74 9.45
CA LYS A 97 6.27 -6.48 10.88
C LYS A 97 4.85 -6.10 11.27
N THR A 98 3.89 -6.89 10.81
CA THR A 98 2.47 -6.64 11.08
C THR A 98 2.27 -6.62 12.59
N SER A 99 1.63 -5.58 13.12
CA SER A 99 1.30 -5.52 14.55
C SER A 99 0.04 -6.33 14.87
N ASP A 100 -0.18 -6.62 16.15
CA ASP A 100 -1.38 -7.32 16.59
C ASP A 100 -2.65 -6.50 16.35
N ALA A 101 -2.57 -5.17 16.42
CA ALA A 101 -3.68 -4.29 16.09
C ALA A 101 -4.08 -4.42 14.60
N VAL A 102 -3.11 -4.52 13.70
CA VAL A 102 -3.37 -4.72 12.26
C VAL A 102 -3.93 -6.12 12.01
N ARG A 103 -3.34 -7.16 12.60
CA ARG A 103 -3.86 -8.54 12.50
C ARG A 103 -5.31 -8.64 13.00
N ALA A 104 -5.61 -8.05 14.15
CA ALA A 104 -6.95 -8.04 14.73
C ALA A 104 -7.94 -7.28 13.83
N ALA A 105 -7.54 -6.14 13.25
CA ALA A 105 -8.39 -5.38 12.35
C ALA A 105 -8.69 -6.14 11.04
N ILE A 106 -7.70 -6.83 10.47
CA ILE A 106 -7.85 -7.70 9.30
C ILE A 106 -8.82 -8.85 9.62
N ALA A 107 -8.59 -9.55 10.75
CA ALA A 107 -9.41 -10.69 11.17
C ALA A 107 -10.86 -10.27 11.43
N ARG A 108 -11.09 -9.14 12.11
CA ARG A 108 -12.42 -8.61 12.41
C ARG A 108 -13.25 -8.34 11.15
N LEU A 109 -12.61 -7.98 10.05
CA LEU A 109 -13.29 -7.72 8.78
C LEU A 109 -13.32 -8.94 7.84
N GLY A 110 -12.76 -10.07 8.25
CA GLY A 110 -12.67 -11.27 7.40
C GLY A 110 -11.76 -11.11 6.19
N LEU A 111 -10.75 -10.23 6.26
CA LEU A 111 -9.89 -9.87 5.12
C LEU A 111 -8.58 -10.68 5.06
N ALA A 112 -8.44 -11.75 5.84
CA ALA A 112 -7.19 -12.52 5.93
C ALA A 112 -6.70 -12.99 4.54
N GLU A 113 -7.58 -13.55 3.71
CA GLU A 113 -7.25 -14.01 2.35
C GLU A 113 -6.78 -12.87 1.43
N ALA A 114 -7.36 -11.67 1.58
CA ALA A 114 -6.98 -10.51 0.78
C ALA A 114 -5.58 -9.97 1.17
N PHE A 115 -5.19 -10.11 2.44
CA PHE A 115 -3.90 -9.67 2.96
C PHE A 115 -2.80 -10.76 2.92
N ALA A 116 -3.18 -12.03 2.78
CA ALA A 116 -2.25 -13.15 2.68
C ALA A 116 -1.14 -12.96 1.62
N PRO A 117 -1.42 -12.56 0.36
CA PRO A 117 -0.37 -12.36 -0.64
C PRO A 117 0.51 -11.12 -0.37
N LEU A 118 0.06 -10.20 0.47
CA LEU A 118 0.80 -8.97 0.80
C LEU A 118 1.73 -9.17 1.99
N SER A 119 1.44 -10.15 2.86
CA SER A 119 2.16 -10.33 4.12
C SER A 119 3.49 -11.05 3.89
N ARG A 120 4.60 -10.42 4.30
CA ARG A 120 5.96 -10.99 4.15
C ARG A 120 6.58 -11.46 5.46
N ASP A 121 5.78 -11.50 6.53
CA ASP A 121 6.14 -12.05 7.83
C ASP A 121 6.12 -13.60 7.76
N ARG A 122 7.10 -14.20 7.09
CA ARG A 122 7.40 -15.64 7.16
C ARG A 122 8.55 -15.93 8.09
#